data_AF-A0A3N4GZQ1-F1
#
_entry.id   AF-A0A3N4GZQ1-F1
#
_cell.length_a   1.000
_cell.length_b   1.000
_cell.length_c   1.000
_cell.angle_alpha   90.00
_cell.angle_beta   90.00
_cell.angle_gamma   90.00
#
_symmetry.space_group_name_H-M   'P 1'
#
loop_
_entity.id
_entity.type
_entity.pdbx_description
1 polymer ?
#
loop_
_entity_poly.entity_id
_entity_poly.type
_entity_poly.pdbx_seq_one_letter_code
_entity_poly.pdbx_strand_id
1 'polypeptide(L)'
;MLSSALLLLMGSCQEKVKIFKIPEGHVGMFGYGSLMSKTLIETGLLDKAYDGPYLPAHLKGYKRSWTFAWPKELPLYNVDSTFSKDYILVEGDTIYPKYLHYLNIREDPNTVINGVLYIVPEADLPNYDAWELGYERFEVTHLIQGYGIWGGPVFAYKALPDFELEPNDDYSQNVIESSYVKILEDAFGYWGKEFEAEYHKTTEPFDPAILHETHKILLTDPAMEKVEELKSGFKY
;
A
#
# COMPACT_ATOMS: atom_id res chain seq x y z
N MET A 1 -59.77 -22.54 -16.45
CA MET A 1 -58.70 -21.63 -16.01
C MET A 1 -57.42 -22.45 -15.89
N LEU A 2 -56.59 -22.47 -16.93
CA LEU A 2 -55.25 -23.08 -16.86
C LEU A 2 -54.29 -21.96 -16.46
N SER A 3 -53.67 -22.11 -15.29
CA SER A 3 -52.62 -21.20 -14.82
C SER A 3 -51.28 -21.69 -15.37
N SER A 4 -50.67 -20.89 -16.24
CA SER A 4 -49.34 -21.11 -16.80
C SER A 4 -48.29 -20.79 -15.75
N ALA A 5 -47.52 -21.80 -15.33
CA ALA A 5 -46.31 -21.60 -14.54
C ALA A 5 -45.18 -21.14 -15.47
N LEU A 6 -44.76 -19.88 -15.34
CA LEU A 6 -43.62 -19.31 -16.04
C LEU A 6 -42.35 -19.64 -15.25
N LEU A 7 -41.58 -20.63 -15.69
CA LEU A 7 -40.24 -20.92 -15.16
C LEU A 7 -39.24 -19.92 -15.76
N LEU A 8 -38.83 -18.93 -14.97
CA LEU A 8 -37.70 -18.05 -15.29
C LEU A 8 -36.40 -18.78 -14.97
N LEU A 9 -35.80 -19.39 -15.99
CA LEU A 9 -34.42 -19.87 -15.97
C LEU A 9 -33.48 -18.65 -16.04
N MET A 10 -33.10 -18.11 -14.89
CA MET A 10 -31.99 -17.17 -14.78
C MET A 10 -30.69 -17.95 -14.97
N GLY A 11 -30.26 -18.09 -16.22
CA GLY A 11 -28.92 -18.55 -16.55
C GLY A 11 -27.90 -17.55 -16.02
N SER A 12 -27.26 -17.88 -14.91
CA SER A 12 -26.07 -17.19 -14.43
C SER A 12 -25.00 -17.34 -15.51
N CYS A 13 -24.72 -16.26 -16.24
CA CYS A 13 -23.52 -16.14 -17.05
C CYS A 13 -22.34 -16.20 -16.08
N GLN A 14 -21.80 -17.40 -15.84
CA GLN A 14 -20.51 -17.54 -15.17
C GLN A 14 -19.46 -16.99 -16.13
N GLU A 15 -19.08 -15.72 -15.95
CA GLU A 15 -17.88 -15.19 -16.57
C GLU A 15 -16.72 -16.14 -16.26
N LYS A 16 -15.99 -16.55 -17.30
CA LYS A 16 -14.81 -17.40 -17.12
C LYS A 16 -13.83 -16.64 -16.24
N VAL A 17 -13.53 -17.19 -15.07
CA VAL A 17 -12.52 -16.66 -14.15
C VAL A 17 -11.21 -16.53 -14.92
N LYS A 18 -10.69 -15.29 -15.01
CA LYS A 18 -9.39 -15.02 -15.63
C LYS A 18 -8.30 -15.62 -14.75
N ILE A 19 -7.26 -16.20 -15.35
CA ILE A 19 -6.15 -16.80 -14.60
C ILE A 19 -4.98 -15.82 -14.54
N PHE A 20 -4.50 -15.55 -13.32
CA PHE A 20 -3.24 -14.88 -13.07
C PHE A 20 -2.15 -15.93 -12.88
N LYS A 21 -1.30 -16.10 -13.89
CA LYS A 21 -0.26 -17.12 -13.93
C LYS A 21 1.07 -16.55 -13.45
N ILE A 22 1.57 -17.07 -12.35
CA ILE A 22 2.87 -16.73 -11.77
C ILE A 22 3.91 -17.75 -12.29
N PRO A 23 4.98 -17.31 -12.97
CA PRO A 23 6.07 -18.18 -13.41
C PRO A 23 6.85 -18.79 -12.23
N GLU A 24 7.57 -19.88 -12.47
CA GLU A 24 8.52 -20.43 -11.50
C GLU A 24 9.59 -19.38 -11.13
N GLY A 25 10.01 -19.35 -9.87
CA GLY A 25 10.95 -18.36 -9.33
C GLY A 25 10.39 -16.94 -9.21
N HIS A 26 9.06 -16.77 -9.32
CA HIS A 26 8.37 -15.49 -9.19
C HIS A 26 7.24 -15.60 -8.17
N VAL A 27 6.80 -14.43 -7.71
CA VAL A 27 5.66 -14.27 -6.80
C VAL A 27 4.74 -13.18 -7.31
N GLY A 28 3.48 -13.22 -6.91
CA GLY A 28 2.54 -12.13 -7.09
C GLY A 28 2.64 -11.11 -5.96
N MET A 29 2.38 -9.86 -6.26
CA MET A 29 2.28 -8.75 -5.31
C MET A 29 0.93 -8.06 -5.47
N PHE A 30 0.27 -7.77 -4.34
CA PHE A 30 -0.92 -6.94 -4.29
C PHE A 30 -0.58 -5.58 -3.67
N GLY A 31 -0.51 -4.54 -4.50
CA GLY A 31 -0.31 -3.16 -4.08
C GLY A 31 -1.63 -2.45 -3.83
N TYR A 32 -1.77 -1.81 -2.66
CA TYR A 32 -2.97 -1.05 -2.30
C TYR A 32 -2.69 0.42 -1.96
N GLY A 33 -1.42 0.84 -1.92
CA GLY A 33 -1.02 2.23 -1.64
C GLY A 33 -0.11 2.77 -2.74
N SER A 34 1.08 3.24 -2.37
CA SER A 34 2.12 3.67 -3.31
C SER A 34 2.43 2.63 -4.38
N LEU A 35 2.38 1.33 -4.05
CA LEU A 35 2.55 0.21 -4.99
C LEU A 35 1.43 0.07 -6.04
N MET A 36 0.43 0.95 -6.05
CA MET A 36 -0.49 1.08 -7.20
C MET A 36 0.09 1.97 -8.31
N SER A 37 1.12 2.75 -8.00
CA SER A 37 1.85 3.59 -8.95
C SER A 37 2.91 2.78 -9.68
N LYS A 38 2.68 2.56 -10.97
CA LYS A 38 3.65 1.86 -11.83
C LYS A 38 4.98 2.61 -11.87
N THR A 39 4.92 3.94 -11.96
CA THR A 39 6.10 4.80 -11.96
C THR A 39 6.95 4.59 -10.72
N LEU A 40 6.34 4.51 -9.53
CA LEU A 40 7.09 4.28 -8.29
C LEU A 40 7.76 2.91 -8.25
N ILE A 41 7.08 1.88 -8.75
CA ILE A 41 7.69 0.53 -8.86
C ILE A 41 8.88 0.57 -9.81
N GLU A 42 8.73 1.18 -10.99
CA GLU A 42 9.77 1.22 -12.03
C GLU A 42 11.01 2.01 -11.60
N THR A 43 10.82 3.17 -10.94
CA THR A 43 11.95 4.06 -10.57
C THR A 43 12.50 3.79 -9.17
N GLY A 44 11.67 3.33 -8.24
CA GLY A 44 12.06 3.12 -6.84
C GLY A 44 12.54 1.72 -6.53
N LEU A 45 11.86 0.69 -7.06
CA LEU A 45 12.08 -0.71 -6.66
C LEU A 45 12.85 -1.52 -7.71
N LEU A 46 12.60 -1.28 -9.00
CA LEU A 46 13.17 -2.08 -10.08
C LEU A 46 14.33 -1.39 -10.83
N ASP A 47 14.42 -0.07 -10.77
CA ASP A 47 15.32 0.77 -11.59
C ASP A 47 15.26 0.45 -13.10
N LYS A 48 14.06 0.09 -13.58
CA LYS A 48 13.77 -0.24 -14.99
C LYS A 48 12.27 -0.22 -15.25
N ALA A 49 11.89 -0.13 -16.52
CA ALA A 49 10.50 -0.29 -16.94
C ALA A 49 9.97 -1.69 -16.59
N TYR A 50 8.72 -1.73 -16.13
CA TYR A 50 8.01 -2.95 -15.78
C TYR A 50 7.19 -3.44 -16.97
N ASP A 51 7.52 -4.64 -17.46
CA ASP A 51 6.94 -5.27 -18.64
C ASP A 51 6.05 -6.50 -18.31
N GLY A 52 5.88 -6.81 -17.03
CA GLY A 52 5.02 -7.89 -16.55
C GLY A 52 3.53 -7.53 -16.49
N PRO A 53 2.67 -8.49 -16.09
CA PRO A 53 1.26 -8.24 -15.85
C PRO A 53 1.06 -7.16 -14.79
N TYR A 54 0.26 -6.15 -15.10
CA TYR A 54 -0.10 -5.07 -14.18
C TYR A 54 -1.60 -4.87 -14.27
N LEU A 55 -2.34 -5.47 -13.34
CA LEU A 55 -3.78 -5.67 -13.47
C LEU A 55 -4.54 -5.09 -12.26
N PRO A 56 -5.70 -4.45 -12.45
CA PRO A 56 -6.55 -4.10 -11.33
C PRO A 56 -7.14 -5.38 -10.74
N ALA A 57 -7.16 -5.47 -9.41
CA ALA A 57 -7.67 -6.60 -8.67
C ALA A 57 -8.30 -6.13 -7.35
N HIS A 58 -8.89 -7.07 -6.62
CA HIS A 58 -9.56 -6.80 -5.36
C HIS A 58 -9.05 -7.73 -4.27
N LEU A 59 -8.92 -7.21 -3.06
CA LEU A 59 -8.55 -7.95 -1.86
C LEU A 59 -9.72 -7.99 -0.89
N LYS A 60 -10.19 -9.19 -0.58
CA LYS A 60 -11.29 -9.41 0.37
C LYS A 60 -10.77 -9.53 1.80
N GLY A 61 -11.56 -9.05 2.76
CA GLY A 61 -11.35 -9.27 4.18
C GLY A 61 -10.48 -8.22 4.85
N TYR A 62 -10.22 -7.12 4.15
CA TYR A 62 -9.38 -6.03 4.61
C TYR A 62 -10.04 -4.69 4.28
N LYS A 63 -9.72 -3.69 5.10
CA LYS A 63 -10.08 -2.28 4.88
C LYS A 63 -8.81 -1.44 4.85
N ARG A 64 -8.74 -0.51 3.89
CA ARG A 64 -7.61 0.41 3.76
C ARG A 64 -7.78 1.59 4.72
N SER A 65 -6.70 1.97 5.41
CA SER A 65 -6.71 3.03 6.43
C SER A 65 -5.38 3.78 6.47
N TRP A 66 -5.33 4.97 7.08
CA TRP A 66 -4.13 5.78 7.25
C TRP A 66 -3.44 5.51 8.59
N THR A 67 -3.39 4.25 8.99
CA THR A 67 -2.98 3.86 10.36
C THR A 67 -1.53 3.42 10.46
N PHE A 68 -0.80 3.29 9.34
CA PHE A 68 0.63 3.11 9.45
C PHE A 68 1.24 4.42 9.93
N ALA A 69 1.97 4.39 11.04
CA ALA A 69 2.56 5.57 11.66
C ALA A 69 4.04 5.33 11.91
N TRP A 70 4.87 5.96 11.10
CA TRP A 70 6.32 6.01 11.32
C TRP A 70 6.64 7.04 12.41
N PRO A 71 7.20 6.64 13.56
CA PRO A 71 7.65 7.60 14.56
C PRO A 71 8.82 8.40 13.99
N LYS A 72 8.70 9.73 13.92
CA LYS A 72 9.75 10.61 13.36
C LYS A 72 11.00 10.73 14.23
N GLU A 73 11.00 10.10 15.40
CA GLU A 73 12.19 9.86 16.19
C GLU A 73 13.08 8.79 15.54
N LEU A 74 12.48 7.87 14.77
CA LEU A 74 13.22 6.93 13.95
C LEU A 74 13.69 7.61 12.67
N PRO A 75 14.98 7.49 12.32
CA PRO A 75 15.49 8.12 11.12
C PRO A 75 14.89 7.45 9.88
N LEU A 76 14.43 8.26 8.93
CA LEU A 76 14.11 7.79 7.60
C LEU A 76 15.43 7.59 6.84
N TYR A 77 15.60 6.41 6.25
CA TYR A 77 16.76 6.08 5.44
C TYR A 77 16.56 6.60 4.02
N ASN A 78 17.42 7.54 3.61
CA ASN A 78 17.42 8.01 2.23
C ASN A 78 18.30 7.11 1.35
N VAL A 79 17.99 7.04 0.05
CA VAL A 79 18.72 6.24 -0.95
C VAL A 79 20.21 6.61 -1.01
N ASP A 80 20.57 7.85 -0.65
CA ASP A 80 21.94 8.36 -0.58
C ASP A 80 22.66 8.04 0.75
N SER A 81 22.11 7.13 1.56
CA SER A 81 22.63 6.77 2.90
C SER A 81 22.68 7.94 3.89
N THR A 82 21.91 9.00 3.64
CA THR A 82 21.69 10.07 4.62
C THR A 82 20.45 9.81 5.45
N PHE A 83 20.38 10.49 6.57
CA PHE A 83 19.22 10.47 7.45
C PHE A 83 18.63 11.86 7.52
N SER A 84 17.31 11.94 7.57
CA SER A 84 16.62 13.22 7.68
C SER A 84 15.52 13.19 8.73
N LYS A 85 15.26 14.35 9.30
CA LYS A 85 14.05 14.63 10.07
C LYS A 85 13.12 15.50 9.24
N ASP A 86 11.85 15.11 9.19
CA ASP A 86 10.86 15.83 8.41
C ASP A 86 10.11 16.85 9.29
N TYR A 87 9.98 18.07 8.81
CA TYR A 87 9.21 19.15 9.44
C TYR A 87 8.16 19.71 8.48
N ILE A 88 7.17 20.43 9.02
CA ILE A 88 6.18 21.19 8.25
C ILE A 88 6.30 22.68 8.59
N LEU A 89 5.83 23.53 7.68
CA LEU A 89 5.75 24.97 7.88
C LEU A 89 4.28 25.38 8.05
N VAL A 90 3.93 25.96 9.18
CA VAL A 90 2.58 26.46 9.47
C VAL A 90 2.69 27.91 9.89
N GLU A 91 2.12 28.82 9.11
CA GLU A 91 2.15 30.28 9.37
C GLU A 91 3.56 30.86 9.60
N GLY A 92 4.60 30.22 9.03
CA GLY A 92 6.01 30.60 9.20
C GLY A 92 6.73 29.89 10.34
N ASP A 93 6.01 29.16 11.20
CA ASP A 93 6.59 28.34 12.26
C ASP A 93 7.04 26.97 11.74
N THR A 94 8.15 26.49 12.30
CA THR A 94 8.66 25.14 12.03
C THR A 94 8.11 24.17 13.05
N ILE A 95 7.40 23.14 12.57
CA ILE A 95 6.78 22.13 13.42
C ILE A 95 7.34 20.76 13.06
N TYR A 96 7.66 19.97 14.09
CA TYR A 96 8.13 18.60 13.94
C TYR A 96 7.02 17.64 14.40
N PRO A 97 6.19 17.13 13.48
CA PRO A 97 5.20 16.11 13.81
C PRO A 97 5.85 14.89 14.48
N LYS A 98 5.13 14.20 15.35
CA LYS A 98 5.63 12.97 15.96
C LYS A 98 5.54 11.76 15.05
N TYR A 99 4.52 11.70 14.20
CA TYR A 99 4.22 10.56 13.36
C TYR A 99 4.01 11.00 11.91
N LEU A 100 4.61 10.23 10.99
CA LEU A 100 4.34 10.29 9.57
C LEU A 100 3.43 9.12 9.20
N HIS A 101 2.28 9.43 8.62
CA HIS A 101 1.25 8.45 8.32
C HIS A 101 1.24 8.03 6.85
N TYR A 102 1.12 6.73 6.62
CA TYR A 102 0.94 6.11 5.31
C TYR A 102 -0.23 5.10 5.32
N LEU A 103 -0.47 4.45 4.19
CA LEU A 103 -1.58 3.51 4.05
C LEU A 103 -1.26 2.14 4.64
N ASN A 104 -2.15 1.68 5.50
CA ASN A 104 -2.21 0.32 6.03
C ASN A 104 -3.48 -0.39 5.54
N ILE A 105 -3.50 -1.72 5.68
CA ILE A 105 -4.72 -2.54 5.62
C ILE A 105 -4.94 -3.24 6.94
N ARG A 106 -6.19 -3.22 7.41
CA ARG A 106 -6.61 -3.88 8.66
C ARG A 106 -7.68 -4.90 8.37
N GLU A 107 -7.73 -5.96 9.18
CA GLU A 107 -8.72 -7.02 9.02
C GLU A 107 -10.14 -6.45 9.12
N ASP A 108 -10.93 -6.67 8.07
CA ASP A 108 -12.35 -6.36 8.02
C ASP A 108 -13.03 -7.37 7.09
N PRO A 109 -13.62 -8.45 7.63
CA PRO A 109 -14.18 -9.55 6.83
C PRO A 109 -15.32 -9.13 5.89
N ASN A 110 -15.88 -7.94 6.10
CA ASN A 110 -17.01 -7.42 5.33
C ASN A 110 -16.60 -6.45 4.22
N THR A 111 -15.32 -6.11 4.13
CA THR A 111 -14.80 -5.16 3.15
C THR A 111 -14.01 -5.85 2.05
N VAL A 112 -14.08 -5.26 0.86
CA VAL A 112 -13.25 -5.58 -0.30
C VAL A 112 -12.65 -4.28 -0.79
N ILE A 113 -11.33 -4.22 -0.92
CA ILE A 113 -10.63 -3.05 -1.46
C ILE A 113 -10.13 -3.34 -2.87
N ASN A 114 -10.14 -2.35 -3.75
CA ASN A 114 -9.42 -2.43 -5.02
C ASN A 114 -7.92 -2.23 -4.81
N GLY A 115 -7.10 -2.72 -5.74
CA GLY A 115 -5.65 -2.54 -5.75
C GLY A 115 -5.07 -3.06 -7.06
N VAL A 116 -3.77 -3.32 -7.06
CA VAL A 116 -3.04 -3.76 -8.25
C VAL A 116 -2.34 -5.07 -8.00
N LEU A 117 -2.52 -6.01 -8.93
CA LEU A 117 -1.84 -7.29 -8.96
C LEU A 117 -0.72 -7.27 -10.01
N TYR A 118 0.50 -7.62 -9.60
CA TYR A 118 1.66 -7.69 -10.46
C TYR A 118 2.62 -8.80 -10.04
N ILE A 119 3.61 -9.12 -10.88
CA ILE A 119 4.56 -10.23 -10.68
C ILE A 119 5.97 -9.68 -10.52
N VAL A 120 6.73 -10.23 -9.56
CA VAL A 120 8.15 -9.92 -9.35
C VAL A 120 8.96 -11.21 -9.19
N PRO A 121 10.27 -11.20 -9.48
CA PRO A 121 11.16 -12.28 -9.10
C PRO A 121 11.10 -12.51 -7.58
N GLU A 122 11.06 -13.78 -7.16
CA GLU A 122 11.10 -14.11 -5.73
C GLU A 122 12.39 -13.60 -5.06
N ALA A 123 13.49 -13.58 -5.82
CA ALA A 123 14.77 -13.06 -5.36
C ALA A 123 14.77 -11.54 -5.09
N ASP A 124 13.77 -10.79 -5.58
CA ASP A 124 13.66 -9.34 -5.36
C ASP A 124 12.90 -9.02 -4.06
N LEU A 125 12.22 -10.00 -3.45
CA LEU A 125 11.46 -9.82 -2.21
C LEU A 125 12.24 -9.14 -1.06
N PRO A 126 13.54 -9.44 -0.82
CA PRO A 126 14.36 -8.70 0.14
C PRO A 126 14.39 -7.19 -0.06
N ASN A 127 14.34 -6.71 -1.31
CA ASN A 127 14.35 -5.28 -1.61
C ASN A 127 12.99 -4.65 -1.28
N TYR A 128 11.89 -5.38 -1.54
CA TYR A 128 10.55 -4.95 -1.15
C TYR A 128 10.41 -4.93 0.37
N ASP A 129 10.91 -5.95 1.07
CA ASP A 129 10.89 -6.01 2.54
C ASP A 129 11.66 -4.82 3.15
N ALA A 130 12.80 -4.47 2.57
CA ALA A 130 13.58 -3.30 3.00
C ALA A 130 12.87 -1.96 2.72
N TRP A 131 12.11 -1.88 1.63
CA TRP A 131 11.32 -0.70 1.26
C TRP A 131 10.09 -0.52 2.16
N GLU A 132 9.44 -1.62 2.52
CA GLU A 132 8.23 -1.68 3.33
C GLU A 132 8.55 -1.78 4.83
N LEU A 133 9.59 -1.06 5.28
CA LEU A 133 10.05 -1.08 6.67
C LEU A 133 8.92 -0.65 7.62
N GLY A 134 8.68 -1.46 8.66
CA GLY A 134 7.55 -1.27 9.59
C GLY A 134 6.27 -2.01 9.16
N TYR A 135 6.27 -2.69 8.02
CA TYR A 135 5.23 -3.62 7.61
C TYR A 135 5.70 -5.08 7.70
N GLU A 136 4.77 -6.00 7.81
CA GLU A 136 4.98 -7.44 7.59
C GLU A 136 4.43 -7.86 6.22
N ARG A 137 5.21 -8.69 5.51
CA ARG A 137 4.75 -9.39 4.32
C ARG A 137 3.90 -10.59 4.71
N PHE A 138 2.71 -10.72 4.14
CA PHE A 138 1.83 -11.87 4.37
C PHE A 138 1.14 -12.34 3.09
N GLU A 139 0.81 -13.63 3.05
CA GLU A 139 0.20 -14.26 1.86
C GLU A 139 -1.30 -13.93 1.77
N VAL A 140 -1.72 -13.43 0.61
CA VAL A 140 -3.10 -13.06 0.29
C VAL A 140 -3.69 -13.84 -0.89
N THR A 141 -3.01 -14.89 -1.37
CA THR A 141 -3.39 -15.67 -2.56
C THR A 141 -4.87 -16.03 -2.63
N HIS A 142 -5.43 -16.53 -1.52
CA HIS A 142 -6.81 -17.00 -1.43
C HIS A 142 -7.84 -15.87 -1.20
N LEU A 143 -7.37 -14.64 -1.00
CA LEU A 143 -8.18 -13.46 -0.74
C LEU A 143 -8.38 -12.59 -1.98
N ILE A 144 -7.56 -12.79 -3.02
CA ILE A 144 -7.69 -12.10 -4.31
C ILE A 144 -9.02 -12.47 -4.97
N GLN A 145 -9.76 -11.46 -5.41
CA GLN A 145 -10.99 -11.61 -6.20
C GLN A 145 -10.74 -11.20 -7.66
N GLY A 146 -11.59 -11.70 -8.56
CA GLY A 146 -11.52 -11.41 -10.00
C GLY A 146 -10.57 -12.29 -10.81
N TYR A 147 -9.65 -13.00 -10.14
CA TYR A 147 -8.69 -13.90 -10.78
C TYR A 147 -8.54 -15.23 -10.04
N GLY A 148 -8.35 -16.30 -10.80
CA GLY A 148 -7.80 -17.55 -10.26
C GLY A 148 -6.27 -17.46 -10.27
N ILE A 149 -5.64 -17.65 -9.12
CA ILE A 149 -4.18 -17.60 -9.00
C ILE A 149 -3.59 -18.98 -9.28
N TRP A 150 -2.53 -19.04 -10.09
CA TRP A 150 -1.83 -20.28 -10.41
C TRP A 150 -0.32 -20.09 -10.45
N GLY A 151 0.42 -21.03 -9.87
CA GLY A 151 1.89 -21.13 -10.02
C GLY A 151 2.73 -20.53 -8.89
N GLY A 152 2.14 -19.77 -7.97
CA GLY A 152 2.86 -19.19 -6.82
C GLY A 152 1.96 -18.40 -5.87
N PRO A 153 2.50 -17.92 -4.75
CA PRO A 153 1.77 -17.09 -3.81
C PRO A 153 1.60 -15.65 -4.31
N VAL A 154 0.59 -14.95 -3.77
CA VAL A 154 0.48 -13.49 -3.85
C VAL A 154 0.71 -12.92 -2.46
N PHE A 155 1.57 -11.92 -2.35
CA PHE A 155 1.85 -11.23 -1.09
C PHE A 155 1.30 -9.81 -1.06
N ALA A 156 0.95 -9.34 0.13
CA ALA A 156 0.71 -7.94 0.46
C ALA A 156 1.50 -7.57 1.72
N TYR A 157 1.54 -6.29 2.04
CA TYR A 157 2.13 -5.75 3.26
C TYR A 157 1.04 -5.24 4.19
N LYS A 158 1.20 -5.37 5.50
CA LYS A 158 0.36 -4.69 6.51
C LYS A 158 1.25 -4.22 7.66
N ALA A 159 0.89 -3.13 8.33
CA ALA A 159 1.72 -2.55 9.36
C ALA A 159 2.00 -3.57 10.47
N LEU A 160 3.22 -3.57 10.99
CA LEU A 160 3.53 -4.25 12.25
C LEU A 160 2.79 -3.55 13.40
N PRO A 161 2.42 -4.27 14.47
CA PRO A 161 1.66 -3.69 15.59
C PRO A 161 2.29 -2.43 16.20
N ASP A 162 3.63 -2.35 16.25
CA ASP A 162 4.37 -1.21 16.77
C ASP A 162 4.27 0.05 15.89
N PHE A 163 3.76 -0.08 14.66
CA PHE A 163 3.58 0.98 13.67
C PHE A 163 2.11 1.26 13.37
N GLU A 164 1.18 0.74 14.16
CA GLU A 164 -0.24 1.04 14.02
C GLU A 164 -0.69 2.14 14.99
N LEU A 165 -1.13 3.28 14.43
CA LEU A 165 -1.72 4.39 15.19
C LEU A 165 -2.82 5.06 14.37
N GLU A 166 -4.00 5.25 14.96
CA GLU A 166 -5.05 6.06 14.35
C GLU A 166 -4.65 7.55 14.35
N PRO A 167 -4.58 8.22 13.19
CA PRO A 167 -4.30 9.65 13.15
C PRO A 167 -5.48 10.44 13.75
N ASN A 168 -5.16 11.55 14.41
CA ASN A 168 -6.11 12.60 14.75
C ASN A 168 -5.80 13.87 13.94
N ASP A 169 -6.55 14.96 14.16
CA ASP A 169 -6.45 16.23 13.45
C ASP A 169 -5.28 17.13 13.89
N ASP A 170 -4.50 16.73 14.91
CA ASP A 170 -3.38 17.51 15.42
C ASP A 170 -2.13 17.34 14.54
N TYR A 171 -1.88 18.33 13.67
CA TYR A 171 -0.71 18.36 12.79
C TYR A 171 0.63 18.43 13.53
N SER A 172 0.65 18.80 14.81
CA SER A 172 1.86 18.74 15.64
C SER A 172 2.22 17.32 16.05
N GLN A 173 1.24 16.40 15.97
CA GLN A 173 1.43 14.98 16.26
C GLN A 173 1.49 14.17 14.97
N ASN A 174 0.60 14.43 14.01
CA ASN A 174 0.38 13.58 12.85
C ASN A 174 0.58 14.36 11.56
N VAL A 175 1.24 13.75 10.57
CA VAL A 175 1.28 14.32 9.22
C VAL A 175 1.13 13.22 8.18
N ILE A 176 0.37 13.51 7.14
CA ILE A 176 0.38 12.80 5.87
C ILE A 176 1.08 13.71 4.86
N GLU A 177 2.08 13.17 4.18
CA GLU A 177 2.86 13.95 3.23
C GLU A 177 2.08 14.16 1.92
N SER A 178 1.96 15.41 1.47
CA SER A 178 1.30 15.74 0.20
C SER A 178 1.93 15.05 -1.01
N SER A 179 3.25 14.82 -1.00
CA SER A 179 3.95 14.11 -2.07
C SER A 179 3.50 12.64 -2.16
N TYR A 180 3.18 12.01 -1.02
CA TYR A 180 2.64 10.66 -0.98
C TYR A 180 1.21 10.59 -1.54
N VAL A 181 0.35 11.54 -1.20
CA VAL A 181 -0.99 11.64 -1.80
C VAL A 181 -0.90 11.82 -3.32
N LYS A 182 0.05 12.62 -3.80
CA LYS A 182 0.29 12.80 -5.24
C LYS A 182 0.67 11.50 -5.96
N ILE A 183 1.44 10.61 -5.31
CA ILE A 183 1.73 9.27 -5.87
C ILE A 183 0.44 8.47 -6.09
N LEU A 184 -0.53 8.57 -5.19
CA LEU A 184 -1.83 7.92 -5.33
C LEU A 184 -2.65 8.55 -6.46
N GLU A 185 -2.67 9.89 -6.54
CA GLU A 185 -3.33 10.63 -7.60
C GLU A 185 -2.77 10.28 -8.99
N ASP A 186 -1.45 10.17 -9.12
CA ASP A 186 -0.78 9.75 -10.33
C ASP A 186 -1.20 8.31 -10.72
N ALA A 187 -1.33 7.41 -9.74
CA ALA A 187 -1.84 6.06 -9.97
C ALA A 187 -3.30 6.08 -10.46
N PHE A 188 -4.15 6.94 -9.90
CA PHE A 188 -5.54 7.11 -10.37
C PHE A 188 -5.61 7.67 -11.78
N GLY A 189 -4.68 8.54 -12.16
CA GLY A 189 -4.52 9.01 -13.54
C GLY A 189 -4.29 7.87 -14.53
N TYR A 190 -3.57 6.82 -14.12
CA TYR A 190 -3.35 5.62 -14.92
C TYR A 190 -4.58 4.69 -14.93
N TRP A 191 -5.20 4.44 -13.78
CA TRP A 191 -6.27 3.45 -13.63
C TRP A 191 -7.67 3.92 -14.01
N GLY A 192 -7.92 5.23 -14.00
CA GLY A 192 -9.20 5.84 -14.35
C GLY A 192 -10.13 6.07 -13.16
N LYS A 193 -11.25 6.76 -13.44
CA LYS A 193 -12.15 7.34 -12.43
C LYS A 193 -12.96 6.31 -11.66
N GLU A 194 -13.27 5.17 -12.27
CA GLU A 194 -13.97 4.08 -11.59
C GLU A 194 -13.10 3.46 -10.49
N PHE A 195 -11.81 3.27 -10.76
CA PHE A 195 -10.84 2.76 -9.79
C PHE A 195 -10.64 3.75 -8.64
N GLU A 196 -10.49 5.04 -8.95
CA GLU A 196 -10.39 6.12 -7.95
C GLU A 196 -11.63 6.19 -7.05
N ALA A 197 -12.83 6.13 -7.64
CA ALA A 197 -14.07 6.15 -6.87
C ALA A 197 -14.20 4.94 -5.93
N GLU A 198 -13.82 3.74 -6.39
CA GLU A 198 -13.79 2.55 -5.56
C GLU A 198 -12.75 2.65 -4.44
N TYR A 199 -11.58 3.20 -4.74
CA TYR A 199 -10.53 3.47 -3.76
C TYR A 199 -11.07 4.34 -2.64
N HIS A 200 -11.67 5.50 -2.94
CA HIS A 200 -12.19 6.40 -1.91
C HIS A 200 -13.34 5.79 -1.11
N LYS A 201 -14.20 4.98 -1.74
CA LYS A 201 -15.30 4.31 -1.06
C LYS A 201 -14.82 3.28 -0.02
N THR A 202 -13.67 2.66 -0.27
CA THR A 202 -13.16 1.51 0.51
C THR A 202 -11.96 1.87 1.39
N THR A 203 -11.62 3.16 1.45
CA THR A 203 -10.52 3.71 2.24
C THR A 203 -11.07 4.64 3.31
N GLU A 204 -10.57 4.51 4.53
CA GLU A 204 -10.92 5.46 5.59
C GLU A 204 -10.40 6.86 5.26
N PRO A 205 -11.21 7.92 5.44
CA PRO A 205 -10.74 9.28 5.25
C PRO A 205 -9.74 9.66 6.35
N PHE A 206 -8.84 10.59 6.03
CA PHE A 206 -8.03 11.30 7.03
C PHE A 206 -8.52 12.75 7.16
N ASP A 207 -8.12 13.42 8.24
CA ASP A 207 -8.45 14.83 8.42
C ASP A 207 -7.55 15.74 7.55
N PRO A 208 -8.10 16.63 6.71
CA PRO A 208 -7.29 17.54 5.89
C PRO A 208 -6.30 18.41 6.69
N ALA A 209 -6.53 18.63 8.00
CA ALA A 209 -5.64 19.38 8.87
C ALA A 209 -4.24 18.77 8.99
N ILE A 210 -4.10 17.46 8.74
CA ILE A 210 -2.81 16.76 8.82
C ILE A 210 -2.15 16.51 7.46
N LEU A 211 -2.71 17.01 6.36
CA LEU A 211 -2.10 16.95 5.04
C LEU A 211 -1.16 18.13 4.82
N HIS A 212 0.14 17.88 4.74
CA HIS A 212 1.15 18.93 4.58
C HIS A 212 2.26 18.56 3.62
N GLU A 213 2.82 19.56 2.96
CA GLU A 213 4.16 19.44 2.39
C GLU A 213 5.16 19.26 3.53
N THR A 214 6.06 18.28 3.40
CA THR A 214 7.13 18.08 4.37
C THR A 214 8.46 18.53 3.80
N HIS A 215 9.30 19.07 4.68
CA HIS A 215 10.65 19.49 4.37
C HIS A 215 11.63 18.66 5.20
N LYS A 216 12.83 18.44 4.66
CA LYS A 216 13.83 17.58 5.28
C LYS A 216 14.97 18.41 5.85
N ILE A 217 15.37 18.10 7.09
CA ILE A 217 16.65 18.53 7.64
C ILE A 217 17.55 17.31 7.82
N LEU A 218 18.78 17.39 7.34
CA LEU A 218 19.75 16.29 7.46
C LEU A 218 20.13 16.07 8.93
N LEU A 219 20.18 14.81 9.33
CA LEU A 219 20.66 14.35 10.63
C LEU A 219 22.09 13.84 10.47
N THR A 220 23.00 14.29 11.34
CA THR A 220 24.41 13.90 11.29
C THR A 220 24.75 12.71 12.17
N ASP A 221 23.89 12.36 13.14
CA ASP A 221 24.09 11.24 14.07
C ASP A 221 22.74 10.73 14.62
N PRO A 222 21.96 9.98 13.83
CA PRO A 222 20.67 9.48 14.27
C PRO A 222 20.77 8.20 15.09
N ALA A 223 19.80 7.97 15.97
CA ALA A 223 19.69 6.72 16.71
C ALA A 223 19.30 5.56 15.77
N MET A 224 20.27 4.70 15.46
CA MET A 224 20.08 3.60 14.49
C MET A 224 19.64 2.28 15.10
N GLU A 225 19.75 2.11 16.42
CA GLU A 225 19.52 0.81 17.10
C GLU A 225 18.18 0.17 16.73
N LYS A 226 17.08 0.93 16.80
CA LYS A 226 15.75 0.43 16.47
C LYS A 226 15.57 0.14 14.96
N VAL A 227 16.22 0.91 14.09
CA VAL A 227 16.18 0.65 12.63
C VAL A 227 16.92 -0.64 12.30
N GLU A 228 18.08 -0.87 12.91
CA GLU A 228 18.84 -2.11 12.71
C GLU A 228 18.12 -3.32 13.32
N GLU A 229 17.42 -3.17 14.45
CA GLU A 229 16.52 -4.19 14.99
C GLU A 229 15.44 -4.58 13.99
N LEU A 230 14.74 -3.59 13.41
CA LEU A 230 13.70 -3.84 12.40
C LEU A 230 14.26 -4.54 11.17
N LYS A 231 15.41 -4.09 10.66
CA LYS A 231 16.10 -4.75 9.53
C LYS A 231 16.46 -6.20 9.83
N SER A 232 16.89 -6.50 11.05
CA SER A 232 17.23 -7.87 11.46
C SER A 232 16.02 -8.80 11.55
N GLY A 233 14.81 -8.24 11.66
CA GLY A 233 13.54 -8.98 11.67
C GLY A 233 13.17 -9.57 10.31
N PHE A 234 13.73 -9.05 9.21
CA PHE A 234 13.55 -9.62 7.89
C PHE A 234 14.41 -10.87 7.75
N LYS A 235 13.72 -12.02 7.66
CA LYS A 235 14.35 -13.30 7.37
C LYS A 235 14.60 -13.37 5.86
N TYR A 236 15.84 -13.07 5.45
CA TYR A 236 16.35 -13.38 4.12
C TYR A 236 16.43 -14.89 3.90
#